data_AF-A0A9Y2ETE1-F1
#
_entry.id   AF-A0A9Y2ETE1-F1
#
_cell.length_a   1.000
_cell.length_b   1.000
_cell.length_c   1.000
_cell.angle_alpha   90.00
_cell.angle_beta   90.00
_cell.angle_gamma   90.00
#
_symmetry.space_group_name_H-M   'P 1'
#
loop_
_entity.id
_entity.type
_entity.pdbx_description
1 polymer ?
#
loop_
_entity_poly.entity_id
_entity_poly.type
_entity_poly.pdbx_seq_one_letter_code
_entity_poly.pdbx_strand_id
1 'polypeptide(L)'
;MFCSKRVENLEKENAEFTNNKQIKKKKFNKLKFVLYSIVAIVVMLTIAANWEGSTNYIATVEKHKPLLESQGITLTYANVLNKYIESPKWESRESGDIGYVDISGTIKGSNKKIGVKIKVSPMANDSKRVSIKPESITLNGNSPSTQAAAEQILLYMFLASQRGEADVAYYFD
;
A
#
# COMPACT_ATOMS: atom_id res chain seq x y z
N MET A 1 12.95 -12.93 -64.75
CA MET A 1 13.74 -13.92 -63.99
C MET A 1 14.23 -13.23 -62.70
N PHE A 2 13.36 -13.11 -61.71
CA PHE A 2 13.60 -12.32 -60.49
C PHE A 2 13.17 -13.13 -59.26
N CYS A 3 14.06 -13.98 -58.73
CA CYS A 3 13.84 -14.68 -57.45
C CYS A 3 15.17 -15.20 -56.88
N SER A 4 16.13 -14.34 -56.58
CA SER A 4 17.35 -14.80 -55.89
C SER A 4 17.87 -13.83 -54.82
N LYS A 5 17.81 -12.50 -55.04
CA LYS A 5 18.30 -11.54 -54.03
C LYS A 5 17.42 -11.36 -52.79
N ARG A 6 16.15 -11.80 -52.79
CA ARG A 6 15.25 -11.65 -51.63
C ARG A 6 15.39 -12.78 -50.62
N VAL A 7 15.87 -13.95 -51.04
CA VAL A 7 16.01 -15.14 -50.18
C VAL A 7 17.29 -15.06 -49.34
N GLU A 8 18.41 -14.63 -49.93
CA GLU A 8 19.67 -14.47 -49.20
C GLU A 8 19.62 -13.38 -48.10
N ASN A 9 18.79 -12.35 -48.28
CA ASN A 9 18.68 -11.27 -47.29
C ASN A 9 17.82 -11.67 -46.08
N LEU A 10 16.84 -12.57 -46.25
CA LEU A 10 16.03 -13.12 -45.17
C LEU A 10 16.78 -14.17 -44.34
N GLU A 11 17.74 -14.90 -44.94
CA GLU A 11 18.59 -15.84 -44.21
C GLU A 11 19.65 -15.13 -43.34
N LYS A 12 20.14 -13.95 -43.76
CA LYS A 12 21.06 -13.14 -42.94
C LYS A 12 20.39 -12.49 -41.74
N GLU A 13 19.14 -12.02 -41.86
CA GLU A 13 18.42 -11.41 -40.73
C GLU A 13 18.01 -12.45 -39.65
N ASN A 14 17.68 -13.68 -40.06
CA ASN A 14 17.35 -14.76 -39.10
C ASN A 14 18.58 -15.35 -38.39
N ALA A 15 19.77 -15.25 -38.97
CA ALA A 15 21.01 -15.70 -38.34
C ALA A 15 21.47 -14.77 -37.21
N GLU A 16 21.10 -13.48 -37.23
CA GLU A 16 21.47 -12.53 -36.17
C GLU A 16 20.52 -12.60 -34.95
N PHE A 17 19.28 -13.07 -35.13
CA PHE A 17 18.31 -13.25 -34.05
C PHE A 17 18.58 -14.46 -33.14
N THR A 18 19.52 -15.35 -33.51
CA THR A 18 19.91 -16.52 -32.71
C THR A 18 21.26 -16.35 -32.00
N ASN A 19 21.77 -15.13 -31.84
CA ASN A 19 22.79 -14.88 -30.83
C ASN A 19 22.14 -14.80 -29.45
N ASN A 20 21.99 -16.00 -28.88
CA ASN A 20 21.69 -16.29 -27.49
C ASN A 20 22.69 -15.54 -26.59
N LYS A 21 22.42 -14.26 -26.31
CA LYS A 21 22.90 -13.60 -25.11
C LYS A 21 22.31 -14.41 -23.97
N GLN A 22 23.11 -15.33 -23.44
CA GLN A 22 22.83 -16.00 -22.19
C GLN A 22 22.47 -14.92 -21.18
N ILE A 23 21.18 -14.79 -20.90
CA ILE A 23 20.71 -14.06 -19.73
C ILE A 23 21.36 -14.80 -18.57
N LYS A 24 22.40 -14.19 -17.99
CA LYS A 24 23.01 -14.71 -16.75
C LYS A 24 21.87 -14.85 -15.76
N LYS A 25 21.41 -16.10 -15.55
CA LYS A 25 20.46 -16.43 -14.49
C LYS A 25 21.10 -15.93 -13.20
N LYS A 26 20.58 -14.82 -12.67
CA LYS A 26 20.97 -14.30 -11.36
C LYS A 26 20.74 -15.45 -10.39
N LYS A 27 21.84 -15.99 -9.85
CA LYS A 27 21.83 -17.20 -9.02
C LYS A 27 20.89 -16.94 -7.85
N PHE A 28 19.69 -17.52 -7.93
CA PHE A 28 18.65 -17.30 -6.94
C PHE A 28 19.14 -17.93 -5.64
N ASN A 29 19.54 -17.08 -4.70
CA ASN A 29 20.19 -17.52 -3.49
C ASN A 29 19.09 -18.07 -2.58
N LYS A 30 18.78 -19.36 -2.72
CA LYS A 30 17.66 -20.06 -2.04
C LYS A 30 17.64 -19.76 -0.53
N LEU A 31 18.82 -19.59 0.08
CA LEU A 31 18.97 -19.23 1.49
C LEU A 31 18.41 -17.84 1.84
N LYS A 32 18.60 -16.82 0.98
CA LYS A 32 18.00 -15.49 1.19
C LYS A 32 16.50 -15.51 0.99
N PHE A 33 16.00 -16.28 0.02
CA PHE A 33 14.55 -16.41 -0.23
C PHE A 33 13.83 -17.14 0.93
N VAL A 34 14.44 -18.18 1.49
CA VAL A 34 13.93 -18.87 2.69
C VAL A 34 13.97 -17.96 3.93
N LEU A 35 15.01 -17.13 4.09
CA LEU A 35 15.06 -16.17 5.19
C LEU A 35 13.97 -15.08 5.07
N TYR A 36 13.75 -14.54 3.86
CA TYR A 36 12.66 -13.60 3.61
C TYR A 36 11.28 -14.25 3.79
N SER A 37 11.10 -15.51 3.40
CA SER A 37 9.83 -16.21 3.61
C SER A 37 9.56 -16.46 5.10
N ILE A 38 10.59 -16.82 5.88
CA ILE A 38 10.45 -17.01 7.32
C ILE A 38 10.07 -15.69 8.00
N VAL A 39 10.71 -14.57 7.64
CA VAL A 39 10.34 -13.25 8.19
C VAL A 39 8.91 -12.86 7.79
N ALA A 40 8.50 -13.10 6.54
CA ALA A 40 7.14 -12.82 6.09
C ALA A 40 6.08 -13.67 6.83
N ILE A 41 6.39 -14.95 7.10
CA ILE A 41 5.52 -15.86 7.84
C ILE A 41 5.45 -15.44 9.32
N VAL A 42 6.55 -15.03 9.95
CA VAL A 42 6.55 -14.55 11.34
C VAL A 42 5.77 -13.24 11.47
N VAL A 43 5.89 -12.31 10.52
CA VAL A 43 5.08 -11.08 10.48
C VAL A 43 3.59 -11.41 10.31
N MET A 44 3.23 -12.34 9.41
CA MET A 44 1.84 -12.82 9.25
C MET A 44 1.30 -13.48 10.53
N LEU A 45 2.12 -14.29 11.22
CA LEU A 45 1.71 -14.97 12.45
C LEU A 45 1.54 -14.02 13.64
N THR A 46 2.30 -12.93 13.74
CA THR A 46 2.08 -11.93 14.80
C THR A 46 0.75 -11.19 14.68
N ILE A 47 0.18 -11.09 13.47
CA ILE A 47 -1.14 -10.47 13.27
C ILE A 47 -2.25 -11.46 13.63
N ALA A 48 -2.08 -12.74 13.31
CA ALA A 48 -3.07 -13.79 13.57
C ALA A 48 -3.11 -14.24 15.05
N ALA A 49 -1.97 -14.32 15.73
CA ALA A 49 -1.88 -14.82 17.11
C ALA A 49 -2.37 -13.81 18.17
N ASN A 50 -2.66 -12.57 17.76
CA ASN A 50 -3.10 -11.52 18.67
C ASN A 50 -4.63 -11.30 18.67
N TRP A 51 -5.39 -12.16 17.98
CA TRP A 51 -6.86 -12.10 17.90
C TRP A 51 -7.57 -12.65 19.15
N GLU A 52 -6.87 -13.38 20.03
CA GLU A 52 -7.38 -13.84 21.34
C GLU A 52 -7.16 -12.82 22.48
N GLY A 53 -6.50 -11.70 22.19
CA GLY A 53 -6.39 -10.53 23.08
C GLY A 53 -7.05 -9.32 22.44
N SER A 54 -7.32 -8.26 23.21
CA SER A 54 -7.86 -7.00 22.67
C SER A 54 -6.99 -6.55 21.49
N THR A 55 -7.48 -6.72 20.27
CA THR A 55 -6.69 -6.44 19.08
C THR A 55 -6.36 -4.96 19.09
N ASN A 56 -5.08 -4.61 19.19
CA ASN A 56 -4.67 -3.21 19.14
C ASN A 56 -4.80 -2.73 17.69
N TYR A 57 -6.00 -2.30 17.31
CA TYR A 57 -6.31 -1.84 15.96
C TYR A 57 -5.47 -0.63 15.58
N ILE A 58 -5.19 0.28 16.51
CA ILE A 58 -4.33 1.45 16.28
C ILE A 58 -2.96 0.96 15.81
N ALA A 59 -2.28 0.13 16.60
CA ALA A 59 -0.96 -0.38 16.25
C ALA A 59 -0.95 -1.19 14.93
N THR A 60 -2.06 -1.86 14.63
CA THR A 60 -2.25 -2.63 13.39
C THR A 60 -2.34 -1.69 12.18
N VAL A 61 -3.16 -0.65 12.26
CA VAL A 61 -3.31 0.35 11.20
C VAL A 61 -2.04 1.18 11.05
N GLU A 62 -1.43 1.64 12.14
CA GLU A 62 -0.20 2.43 12.13
C GLU A 62 0.91 1.77 11.33
N LYS A 63 1.09 0.45 11.48
CA LYS A 63 2.14 -0.33 10.80
C LYS A 63 1.76 -0.82 9.40
N HIS A 64 0.51 -0.66 8.99
CA HIS A 64 0.03 -1.17 7.71
C HIS A 64 0.60 -0.38 6.52
N LYS A 65 0.98 -1.10 5.46
CA LYS A 65 1.58 -0.56 4.22
C LYS A 65 0.62 -0.80 3.04
N PRO A 66 -0.37 0.08 2.82
CA PRO A 66 -1.48 -0.20 1.89
C PRO A 66 -1.06 -0.30 0.42
N LEU A 67 0.09 0.27 0.06
CA LEU A 67 0.55 0.37 -1.34
C LEU A 67 1.80 -0.45 -1.64
N LEU A 68 2.22 -1.33 -0.72
CA LEU A 68 3.42 -2.15 -0.90
C LEU A 68 3.28 -3.11 -2.09
N GLU A 69 2.22 -3.90 -2.10
CA GLU A 69 2.01 -4.92 -3.13
C GLU A 69 1.60 -4.31 -4.49
N SER A 70 0.87 -3.19 -4.48
CA SER A 70 0.34 -2.57 -5.70
C SER A 70 1.30 -1.58 -6.37
N GLN A 71 2.11 -0.85 -5.59
CA GLN A 71 2.97 0.24 -6.09
C GLN A 71 4.41 0.18 -5.57
N GLY A 72 4.77 -0.80 -4.74
CA GLY A 72 6.10 -0.90 -4.14
C GLY A 72 6.40 0.16 -3.07
N ILE A 73 5.38 0.93 -2.64
CA ILE A 73 5.54 2.00 -1.66
C ILE A 73 5.60 1.40 -0.26
N THR A 74 6.72 1.62 0.44
CA THR A 74 7.00 1.02 1.76
C THR A 74 6.50 1.86 2.95
N LEU A 75 5.91 3.02 2.68
CA LEU A 75 5.33 3.91 3.69
C LEU A 75 4.15 3.26 4.40
N THR A 76 4.02 3.53 5.69
CA THR A 76 2.89 3.11 6.51
C THR A 76 1.84 4.22 6.66
N TYR A 77 0.64 3.89 7.16
CA TYR A 77 -0.32 4.93 7.54
C TYR A 77 0.25 5.89 8.57
N ALA A 78 0.97 5.41 9.59
CA ALA A 78 1.60 6.30 10.57
C ALA A 78 2.60 7.25 9.91
N ASN A 79 3.41 6.77 8.95
CA ASN A 79 4.37 7.64 8.25
C ASN A 79 3.69 8.80 7.51
N VAL A 80 2.57 8.52 6.84
CA VAL A 80 1.89 9.51 5.99
C VAL A 80 0.97 10.41 6.81
N LEU A 81 0.13 9.83 7.66
CA LEU A 81 -0.84 10.60 8.44
C LEU A 81 -0.16 11.46 9.51
N ASN A 82 0.89 10.97 10.18
CA ASN A 82 1.63 11.80 11.15
C ASN A 82 2.47 12.89 10.49
N LYS A 83 2.77 12.77 9.20
CA LYS A 83 3.48 13.81 8.45
C LYS A 83 2.56 14.97 8.08
N TYR A 84 1.33 14.65 7.69
CA TYR A 84 0.42 15.60 7.05
C TYR A 84 -0.76 16.04 7.90
N ILE A 85 -1.00 15.39 9.04
CA ILE A 85 -1.99 15.82 10.02
C ILE A 85 -1.23 16.34 11.24
N GLU A 86 -1.52 17.56 11.66
CA GLU A 86 -0.99 18.15 12.88
C GLU A 86 -1.64 17.50 14.10
N SER A 87 -0.81 16.96 15.00
CA SER A 87 -1.23 16.29 16.23
C SER A 87 -2.38 15.30 16.02
N PRO A 88 -2.20 14.28 15.16
CA PRO A 88 -3.28 13.37 14.82
C PRO A 88 -3.71 12.60 16.06
N LYS A 89 -5.01 12.62 16.33
CA LYS A 89 -5.64 11.83 17.39
C LYS A 89 -6.12 10.52 16.79
N TRP A 90 -5.65 9.41 17.33
CA TRP A 90 -6.00 8.06 16.91
C TRP A 90 -6.89 7.42 17.95
N GLU A 91 -8.07 6.97 17.55
CA GLU A 91 -9.04 6.32 18.42
C GLU A 91 -9.51 5.03 17.77
N SER A 92 -9.62 3.95 18.54
CA SER A 92 -10.17 2.68 18.05
C SER A 92 -11.54 2.40 18.66
N ARG A 93 -12.42 1.82 17.86
CA ARG A 93 -13.73 1.31 18.31
C ARG A 93 -14.06 -0.01 17.61
N GLU A 94 -14.91 -0.79 18.23
CA GLU A 94 -15.35 -2.09 17.73
C GLU A 94 -16.84 -2.08 17.41
N SER A 95 -17.25 -2.88 16.44
CA SER A 95 -18.65 -3.13 16.11
C SER A 95 -18.80 -4.58 15.64
N GLY A 96 -19.11 -5.48 16.58
CA GLY A 96 -19.01 -6.93 16.35
C GLY A 96 -17.56 -7.33 16.05
N ASP A 97 -17.36 -8.14 15.01
CA ASP A 97 -16.02 -8.60 14.59
C ASP A 97 -15.23 -7.57 13.76
N ILE A 98 -15.72 -6.33 13.67
CA ILE A 98 -15.11 -5.27 12.87
C ILE A 98 -14.47 -4.23 13.81
N GLY A 99 -13.18 -4.01 13.62
CA GLY A 99 -12.44 -2.90 14.22
C GLY A 99 -12.47 -1.66 13.32
N TYR A 100 -12.50 -0.50 13.95
CA TYR A 100 -12.37 0.80 13.31
C TYR A 100 -11.28 1.60 13.99
N VAL A 101 -10.50 2.30 13.18
CA VAL A 101 -9.57 3.33 13.65
C VAL A 101 -10.00 4.64 13.02
N ASP A 102 -10.42 5.58 13.88
CA ASP A 102 -10.77 6.94 13.51
C ASP A 102 -9.56 7.84 13.84
N ILE A 103 -9.05 8.54 12.83
CA ILE A 103 -7.91 9.45 12.93
C ILE A 103 -8.44 10.86 12.66
N SER A 104 -8.18 11.81 13.55
CA SER A 104 -8.62 13.20 13.36
C SER A 104 -7.51 14.21 13.65
N GLY A 105 -7.60 15.37 13.01
CA GLY A 105 -6.69 16.48 13.27
C GLY A 105 -6.84 17.59 12.25
N THR A 106 -5.83 18.46 12.17
CA THR A 106 -5.77 19.56 11.20
C THR A 106 -4.77 19.21 10.11
N ILE A 107 -5.12 19.45 8.84
CA ILE A 107 -4.19 19.24 7.73
C ILE A 107 -3.09 20.29 7.82
N LYS A 108 -1.84 19.83 7.88
CA LYS A 108 -0.65 20.67 7.94
C LYS A 108 -0.62 21.64 6.76
N GLY A 109 -0.26 22.90 7.02
CA GLY A 109 -0.27 23.95 6.00
C GLY A 109 -1.66 24.52 5.69
N SER A 110 -2.70 24.14 6.43
CA SER A 110 -4.06 24.66 6.29
C SER A 110 -4.76 24.80 7.64
N ASN A 111 -5.94 25.42 7.66
CA ASN A 111 -6.85 25.42 8.81
C ASN A 111 -7.95 24.34 8.72
N LYS A 112 -7.83 23.41 7.76
CA LYS A 112 -8.86 22.42 7.46
C LYS A 112 -8.76 21.23 8.38
N LYS A 113 -9.89 20.83 8.97
CA LYS A 113 -9.98 19.61 9.79
C LYS A 113 -10.18 18.41 8.89
N ILE A 114 -9.50 17.32 9.21
CA ILE A 114 -9.66 16.03 8.53
C ILE A 114 -10.03 14.96 9.55
N GLY A 115 -10.93 14.07 9.15
CA GLY A 115 -11.21 12.80 9.80
C GLY A 115 -10.98 11.67 8.81
N VAL A 116 -10.14 10.70 9.13
CA VAL A 116 -9.89 9.50 8.32
C VAL A 116 -10.41 8.31 9.10
N LYS A 117 -11.27 7.51 8.49
CA LYS A 117 -11.76 6.26 9.08
C LYS A 117 -11.18 5.08 8.35
N ILE A 118 -10.53 4.18 9.07
CA ILE A 118 -9.96 2.94 8.55
C ILE A 118 -10.67 1.76 9.19
N LYS A 119 -11.20 0.87 8.36
CA LYS A 119 -11.85 -0.37 8.75
C LYS A 119 -10.83 -1.51 8.77
N VAL A 120 -10.88 -2.29 9.83
CA VAL A 120 -10.13 -3.54 10.02
C VAL A 120 -11.14 -4.66 10.18
N SER A 121 -11.20 -5.58 9.21
CA SER A 121 -12.17 -6.69 9.24
C SER A 121 -11.53 -8.02 8.86
N PRO A 122 -12.00 -9.16 9.38
CA PRO A 122 -11.57 -10.47 8.91
C PRO A 122 -11.74 -10.64 7.40
N MET A 123 -10.85 -11.41 6.76
CA MET A 123 -11.03 -11.80 5.37
C MET A 123 -12.05 -12.95 5.28
N ALA A 124 -12.99 -12.87 4.33
CA ALA A 124 -14.09 -13.84 4.20
C ALA A 124 -13.63 -15.30 4.09
N ASN A 125 -12.46 -15.55 3.51
CA ASN A 125 -11.92 -16.89 3.27
C ASN A 125 -10.81 -17.29 4.26
N ASP A 126 -10.42 -16.39 5.18
CA ASP A 126 -9.35 -16.63 6.15
C ASP A 126 -9.54 -15.71 7.35
N SER A 127 -10.18 -16.23 8.40
CA SER A 127 -10.46 -15.48 9.63
C SER A 127 -9.20 -15.11 10.42
N LYS A 128 -8.04 -15.71 10.10
CA LYS A 128 -6.76 -15.35 10.71
C LYS A 128 -6.09 -14.16 10.01
N ARG A 129 -6.64 -13.72 8.88
CA ARG A 129 -6.15 -12.57 8.12
C ARG A 129 -7.14 -11.43 8.20
N VAL A 130 -6.61 -10.21 8.24
CA VAL A 130 -7.40 -8.99 8.28
C VAL A 130 -7.24 -8.20 6.98
N SER A 131 -8.36 -7.66 6.50
CA SER A 131 -8.42 -6.61 5.50
C SER A 131 -8.40 -5.27 6.21
N ILE A 132 -7.45 -4.41 5.84
CA ILE A 132 -7.32 -3.05 6.36
C ILE A 132 -7.55 -2.10 5.20
N LYS A 133 -8.63 -1.32 5.26
CA LYS A 133 -9.03 -0.42 4.17
C LYS A 133 -9.58 0.88 4.71
N PRO A 134 -9.35 2.02 4.04
CA PRO A 134 -10.08 3.23 4.37
C PRO A 134 -11.58 3.01 4.11
N GLU A 135 -12.41 3.53 4.98
CA GLU A 135 -13.87 3.50 4.82
C GLU A 135 -14.39 4.85 4.33
N SER A 136 -13.90 5.94 4.92
CA SER A 136 -14.29 7.30 4.54
C SER A 136 -13.30 8.35 5.02
N ILE A 137 -13.40 9.55 4.44
CA ILE A 137 -12.73 10.77 4.91
C ILE A 137 -13.75 11.87 5.06
N THR A 138 -13.62 12.66 6.12
CA THR A 138 -14.40 13.88 6.37
C THR A 138 -13.46 15.07 6.32
N LEU A 139 -13.88 16.15 5.65
CA LEU A 139 -13.16 17.42 5.60
C LEU A 139 -14.05 18.51 6.19
N ASN A 140 -13.53 19.31 7.13
CA ASN A 140 -14.24 20.40 7.80
C ASN A 140 -15.62 20.04 8.38
N GLY A 141 -15.82 18.78 8.78
CA GLY A 141 -17.11 18.31 9.30
C GLY A 141 -18.18 18.09 8.24
N ASN A 142 -17.82 18.14 6.95
CA ASN A 142 -18.71 17.77 5.85
C ASN A 142 -19.09 16.29 5.90
N SER A 143 -20.12 15.92 5.13
CA SER A 143 -20.52 14.52 4.97
C SER A 143 -19.32 13.63 4.61
N PRO A 144 -19.20 12.44 5.23
CA PRO A 144 -18.12 11.51 4.90
C PRO A 144 -18.09 11.17 3.41
N SER A 145 -16.88 11.07 2.87
CA SER A 145 -16.66 10.64 1.49
C SER A 145 -17.08 9.20 1.28
N THR A 146 -17.26 8.81 0.01
CA THR A 146 -17.28 7.39 -0.36
C THR A 146 -15.93 6.74 -0.07
N GLN A 147 -15.90 5.40 0.03
CA GLN A 147 -14.66 4.65 0.17
C GLN A 147 -13.70 4.92 -0.99
N ALA A 148 -14.18 4.91 -2.24
CA ALA A 148 -13.32 5.15 -3.41
C ALA A 148 -12.65 6.54 -3.38
N ALA A 149 -13.39 7.57 -2.95
CA ALA A 149 -12.83 8.90 -2.75
C ALA A 149 -11.80 8.93 -1.61
N ALA A 150 -12.06 8.21 -0.51
CA ALA A 150 -11.10 8.09 0.59
C ALA A 150 -9.79 7.40 0.16
N GLU A 151 -9.89 6.32 -0.62
CA GLU A 151 -8.74 5.62 -1.21
C GLU A 151 -7.92 6.55 -2.11
N GLN A 152 -8.59 7.35 -2.95
CA GLN A 152 -7.93 8.29 -3.85
C GLN A 152 -7.21 9.42 -3.10
N ILE A 153 -7.87 10.02 -2.10
CA ILE A 153 -7.28 11.07 -1.26
C ILE A 153 -6.03 10.53 -0.54
N LEU A 154 -6.14 9.36 0.09
CA LEU A 154 -5.00 8.75 0.76
C LEU A 154 -3.89 8.42 -0.22
N LEU A 155 -4.20 7.90 -1.41
CA LEU A 155 -3.21 7.67 -2.45
C LEU A 155 -2.42 8.96 -2.76
N TYR A 156 -3.09 10.10 -2.90
CA TYR A 156 -2.39 11.37 -3.12
C TYR A 156 -1.46 11.74 -1.96
N MET A 157 -1.89 11.57 -0.71
CA MET A 157 -1.03 11.80 0.46
C MET A 157 0.20 10.88 0.47
N PHE A 158 0.03 9.60 0.14
CA PHE A 158 1.14 8.65 0.06
C PHE A 158 2.15 9.06 -1.02
N LEU A 159 1.66 9.43 -2.20
CA LEU A 159 2.51 9.87 -3.32
C LEU A 159 3.22 11.20 -3.00
N ALA A 160 2.55 12.15 -2.35
CA ALA A 160 3.15 13.39 -1.86
C ALA A 160 4.28 13.09 -0.86
N SER A 161 4.05 12.15 0.06
CA SER A 161 5.09 11.74 1.02
C SER A 161 6.29 11.11 0.32
N GLN A 162 6.05 10.27 -0.69
CA GLN A 162 7.10 9.65 -1.48
C GLN A 162 7.92 10.68 -2.27
N ARG A 163 7.28 11.75 -2.77
CA ARG A 163 7.94 12.88 -3.45
C ARG A 163 8.66 13.83 -2.49
N GLY A 164 8.49 13.67 -1.17
CA GLY A 164 9.14 14.50 -0.17
C GLY A 164 8.45 15.84 0.08
N GLU A 165 7.18 16.00 -0.32
CA GLU A 165 6.43 17.24 -0.14
C GLU A 165 6.27 17.57 1.36
N ALA A 166 6.34 18.86 1.71
CA ALA A 166 6.32 19.34 3.09
C ALA A 166 4.92 19.26 3.73
N ASP A 167 3.89 19.51 2.92
CA ASP A 167 2.48 19.45 3.28
C ASP A 167 1.64 18.95 2.09
N VAL A 168 0.32 18.90 2.26
CA VAL A 168 -0.66 18.46 1.26
C VAL A 168 -1.83 19.44 1.13
N ALA A 169 -1.73 20.63 1.72
CA ALA A 169 -2.86 21.56 1.85
C ALA A 169 -3.52 21.89 0.50
N TYR A 170 -2.70 22.08 -0.53
CA TYR A 170 -3.12 22.35 -1.90
C TYR A 170 -4.07 21.30 -2.49
N TYR A 171 -3.98 20.03 -2.06
CA TYR A 171 -4.88 18.96 -2.55
C TYR A 171 -6.28 19.01 -1.93
N PHE A 172 -6.47 19.83 -0.90
CA PHE A 172 -7.71 19.94 -0.15
C PHE A 172 -8.39 21.31 -0.31
N ASP A 173 -7.83 22.21 -1.11
CA ASP A 173 -8.37 23.51 -1.54
C ASP A 173 -9.36 23.39 -2.69
#